data_AF-A0A1G5ZR55-F1
#
_entry.id   AF-A0A1G5ZR55-F1
#
_cell.length_a   1.000
_cell.length_b   1.000
_cell.length_c   1.000
_cell.angle_alpha   90.00
_cell.angle_beta   90.00
_cell.angle_gamma   90.00
#
_symmetry.space_group_name_H-M   'P 1'
#
loop_
_entity.id
_entity.type
_entity.pdbx_description
1 polymer ?
#
loop_
_entity_poly.entity_id
_entity_poly.type
_entity_poly.pdbx_seq_one_letter_code
_entity_poly.pdbx_strand_id
1 'polypeptide(L)'
;MFDSAGGETEVEEGDEAFGPFRVELVKPLPEGHDQTDALYVATEAGFRAFLDSGHAAPRWYVLGLIKPFNTRARVYTDWDQEEPYIESQATKSPRLLVKEAANVRTVPEDVRHWLLAEGHGLDEAVPLHMAWATQAFDALSRCFANEIDTTGSKLSFKGPPKLNLTLTEVVNGGGQLAMKDFKVVQDAAAWVFDNAREAEVKHILLSAEIARSGRADGEALQYFNENLAAALDCAKIAYQMAVSEITKDTLKSLGDLRKAVTEETSKATDATRQAITAISTALTVGLGLIVARLTLQINPYLISLVMAVAFGYTTLNVMSGRKFINIQRKLRLDWQSKLYRFLSEAEFKKMVGDPVEQAEGFFYKVSCQGLIMLGAAALGIAIFAFVYSTPTAATPPVPSAPPTRAPASPHSPTTEPAPQPKPLPKTENI
;
A
#
# COMPACT_ATOMS: atom_id res chain seq x y z
N MET A 1 -38.34 -57.17 21.35
CA MET A 1 -37.77 -57.54 20.02
C MET A 1 -38.90 -58.12 19.19
N PHE A 2 -38.77 -58.25 17.87
CA PHE A 2 -39.79 -58.94 17.06
C PHE A 2 -39.20 -60.20 16.45
N ASP A 3 -39.92 -61.32 16.52
CA ASP A 3 -39.53 -62.55 15.84
C ASP A 3 -39.76 -62.46 14.32
N SER A 4 -39.35 -63.49 13.59
CA SER A 4 -39.56 -63.58 12.13
C SER A 4 -41.04 -63.64 11.71
N ALA A 5 -41.96 -63.82 12.66
CA ALA A 5 -43.41 -63.78 12.45
C ALA A 5 -44.04 -62.44 12.85
N GLY A 6 -43.24 -61.46 13.31
CA GLY A 6 -43.69 -60.12 13.72
C GLY A 6 -44.32 -60.07 15.12
N GLY A 7 -44.14 -61.11 15.94
CA GLY A 7 -44.58 -61.13 17.33
C GLY A 7 -43.55 -60.47 18.26
N GLU A 8 -44.00 -59.69 19.23
CA GLU A 8 -43.14 -59.05 20.22
C GLU A 8 -42.61 -60.09 21.23
N THR A 9 -41.29 -60.19 21.37
CA THR A 9 -40.60 -61.20 22.19
C THR A 9 -39.60 -60.53 23.14
N GLU A 10 -39.50 -61.03 24.38
CA GLU A 10 -38.50 -60.62 25.37
C GLU A 10 -37.23 -61.48 25.27
N VAL A 11 -36.06 -60.91 25.61
CA VAL A 11 -34.75 -61.60 25.50
C VAL A 11 -34.65 -62.82 26.43
N GLU A 12 -35.46 -62.87 27.49
CA GLU A 12 -35.49 -64.00 28.45
C GLU A 12 -36.33 -65.20 27.97
N GLU A 13 -37.10 -65.09 26.88
CA GLU A 13 -37.86 -66.22 26.29
C GLU A 13 -37.03 -67.10 25.34
N GLY A 14 -35.70 -66.98 25.40
CA GLY A 14 -34.80 -67.91 24.73
C GLY A 14 -34.72 -69.23 25.50
N ASP A 15 -35.64 -70.15 25.25
CA ASP A 15 -35.54 -71.52 25.78
C ASP A 15 -34.20 -72.14 25.29
N GLU A 16 -33.30 -72.46 26.25
CA GLU A 16 -31.92 -72.92 26.00
C GLU A 16 -31.86 -74.16 25.08
N ALA A 17 -32.99 -74.85 24.91
CA ALA A 17 -33.17 -75.98 24.02
C ALA A 17 -33.15 -75.63 22.51
N PHE A 18 -33.33 -74.37 22.11
CA PHE A 18 -33.51 -73.95 20.69
C PHE A 18 -32.34 -73.18 20.07
N GLY A 19 -31.16 -73.21 20.70
CA GLY A 19 -29.96 -72.62 20.13
C GLY A 19 -29.51 -73.30 18.82
N PRO A 20 -28.82 -72.59 17.91
CA PRO A 20 -28.36 -71.21 18.03
C PRO A 20 -29.36 -70.18 17.46
N PHE A 21 -29.63 -69.12 18.24
CA PHE A 21 -30.41 -67.96 17.78
C PHE A 21 -29.55 -67.00 16.97
N ARG A 22 -30.12 -66.42 15.92
CA ARG A 22 -29.52 -65.32 15.13
C ARG A 22 -30.35 -64.07 15.33
N VAL A 23 -29.76 -63.04 15.91
CA VAL A 23 -30.39 -61.72 16.03
C VAL A 23 -29.96 -60.86 14.84
N GLU A 24 -30.93 -60.44 14.03
CA GLU A 24 -30.71 -59.47 12.96
C GLU A 24 -31.21 -58.10 13.43
N LEU A 25 -30.29 -57.14 13.55
CA LEU A 25 -30.61 -55.75 13.87
C LEU A 25 -30.80 -54.99 12.56
N VAL A 26 -32.04 -54.67 12.22
CA VAL A 26 -32.38 -53.83 11.08
C VAL A 26 -32.48 -52.38 11.53
N LYS A 27 -31.81 -51.48 10.82
CA LYS A 27 -31.92 -50.04 11.06
C LYS A 27 -33.36 -49.59 10.71
N PRO A 28 -34.15 -49.05 11.63
CA PRO A 28 -35.50 -48.57 11.31
C PRO A 28 -35.38 -47.28 10.52
N LEU A 29 -35.37 -47.40 9.20
CA LEU A 29 -35.35 -46.28 8.26
C LEU A 29 -36.79 -45.90 7.91
N PRO A 30 -37.13 -44.61 7.78
CA PRO A 30 -38.46 -44.19 7.33
C PRO A 30 -38.81 -44.76 5.95
N GLU A 31 -40.10 -45.02 5.72
CA GLU A 31 -40.59 -45.42 4.40
C GLU A 31 -40.26 -44.33 3.36
N GLY A 32 -39.58 -44.71 2.27
CA GLY A 32 -39.14 -43.76 1.23
C GLY A 32 -37.77 -43.10 1.48
N HIS A 33 -36.97 -43.63 2.42
CA HIS A 33 -35.61 -43.17 2.68
C HIS A 33 -34.73 -43.10 1.42
N ASP A 34 -34.27 -41.90 1.09
CA ASP A 34 -33.21 -41.67 0.10
C ASP A 34 -31.87 -41.45 0.83
N GLN A 35 -30.94 -42.38 0.62
CA GLN A 35 -29.58 -42.28 1.18
C GLN A 35 -28.82 -41.05 0.67
N THR A 36 -29.24 -40.46 -0.45
CA THR A 36 -28.60 -39.25 -0.98
C THR A 36 -29.05 -37.98 -0.29
N ASP A 37 -30.24 -37.96 0.34
CA ASP A 37 -30.79 -36.81 1.06
C ASP A 37 -30.54 -36.87 2.58
N ALA A 38 -30.57 -38.08 3.15
CA ALA A 38 -30.37 -38.30 4.58
C ALA A 38 -29.43 -39.47 4.86
N LEU A 39 -28.56 -39.32 5.86
CA LEU A 39 -27.74 -40.40 6.40
C LEU A 39 -28.16 -40.69 7.84
N TYR A 40 -28.50 -41.94 8.13
CA TYR A 40 -28.76 -42.39 9.49
C TYR A 40 -27.54 -43.12 10.03
N VAL A 41 -27.10 -42.77 11.23
CA VAL A 41 -25.93 -43.35 11.90
C VAL A 41 -26.35 -43.79 13.29
N ALA A 42 -26.10 -45.07 13.62
CA ALA A 42 -26.56 -45.67 14.87
C ALA A 42 -25.46 -45.80 15.93
N THR A 43 -24.18 -45.71 15.53
CA THR A 43 -23.03 -45.93 16.41
C THR A 43 -22.01 -44.81 16.27
N GLU A 44 -21.33 -44.51 17.36
CA GLU A 44 -20.22 -43.54 17.37
C GLU A 44 -19.08 -43.95 16.42
N ALA A 45 -18.77 -45.25 16.35
CA ALA A 45 -17.78 -45.78 15.41
C ALA A 45 -18.20 -45.56 13.95
N GLY A 46 -19.48 -45.77 13.64
CA GLY A 46 -20.04 -45.46 12.33
C GLY A 46 -19.98 -43.97 12.01
N PHE A 47 -20.25 -43.11 13.00
CA PHE A 47 -20.16 -41.66 12.84
C PHE A 47 -18.74 -41.24 12.49
N ARG A 48 -17.73 -41.69 13.25
CA ARG A 48 -16.32 -41.43 12.94
C ARG A 48 -15.92 -41.96 11.56
N ALA A 49 -16.35 -43.16 11.19
CA ALA A 49 -16.07 -43.73 9.88
C ALA A 49 -16.65 -42.89 8.74
N PHE A 50 -17.89 -42.41 8.87
CA PHE A 50 -18.50 -41.52 7.87
C PHE A 50 -17.88 -40.13 7.83
N LEU A 51 -17.41 -39.60 8.97
CA LEU A 51 -16.66 -38.35 9.00
C LEU A 51 -15.33 -38.46 8.24
N ASP A 52 -14.68 -39.63 8.27
CA ASP A 52 -13.43 -39.89 7.55
C ASP A 52 -13.66 -40.18 6.06
N SER A 53 -14.57 -41.11 5.73
CA SER A 53 -14.87 -41.48 4.34
C SER A 53 -15.64 -40.40 3.57
N GLY A 54 -16.35 -39.53 4.29
CA GLY A 54 -17.31 -38.59 3.73
C GLY A 54 -18.63 -39.26 3.31
N HIS A 55 -19.66 -38.42 3.11
CA HIS A 55 -20.96 -38.80 2.57
C HIS A 55 -21.64 -37.59 1.91
N ALA A 56 -22.45 -37.79 0.87
CA ALA A 56 -23.08 -36.70 0.12
C ALA A 56 -24.28 -36.07 0.83
N ALA A 57 -24.95 -36.82 1.73
CA ALA A 57 -26.17 -36.36 2.37
C ALA A 57 -25.99 -35.04 3.15
N PRO A 58 -26.87 -34.04 2.94
CA PRO A 58 -26.89 -32.79 3.70
C PRO A 58 -27.51 -32.93 5.09
N ARG A 59 -28.22 -34.02 5.38
CA ARG A 59 -28.81 -34.30 6.71
C ARG A 59 -28.24 -35.57 7.30
N TRP A 60 -27.70 -35.48 8.50
CA TRP A 60 -27.14 -36.62 9.23
C TRP A 60 -27.87 -36.81 10.55
N TYR A 61 -28.61 -37.91 10.65
CA TYR A 61 -29.29 -38.36 11.85
C TYR A 61 -28.35 -39.27 12.63
N VAL A 62 -27.82 -38.79 13.75
CA VAL A 62 -26.86 -39.51 14.58
C VAL A 62 -27.54 -39.88 15.88
N LEU A 63 -27.74 -41.19 16.10
CA LEU A 63 -28.44 -41.70 17.26
C LEU A 63 -27.71 -41.30 18.54
N GLY A 64 -28.44 -40.67 19.47
CA GLY A 64 -27.88 -40.22 20.74
C GLY A 64 -27.19 -38.85 20.67
N LEU A 65 -27.38 -38.10 19.59
CA LEU A 65 -26.98 -36.70 19.52
C LEU A 65 -27.95 -35.81 20.32
N ILE A 66 -27.63 -35.57 21.59
CA ILE A 66 -28.51 -34.86 22.53
C ILE A 66 -28.73 -33.38 22.12
N LYS A 67 -27.74 -32.77 21.47
CA LYS A 67 -27.78 -31.36 21.04
C LYS A 67 -27.53 -31.30 19.53
N PRO A 68 -28.50 -30.87 18.72
CA PRO A 68 -28.28 -30.72 17.29
C PRO A 68 -27.33 -29.54 17.00
N PHE A 69 -26.62 -29.62 15.88
CA PHE A 69 -25.78 -28.53 15.41
C PHE A 69 -25.70 -28.51 13.89
N ASN A 70 -25.51 -27.32 13.34
CA ASN A 70 -25.41 -27.10 11.91
C ASN A 70 -24.02 -26.63 11.52
N THR A 71 -23.57 -27.14 10.40
CA THR A 71 -22.44 -26.61 9.64
C THR A 71 -22.96 -25.79 8.47
N ARG A 72 -22.09 -25.07 7.79
CA ARG A 72 -22.47 -24.26 6.62
C ARG A 72 -22.99 -25.09 5.42
N ALA A 73 -22.84 -26.42 5.44
CA ALA A 73 -23.28 -27.34 4.39
C ALA A 73 -24.04 -28.59 4.87
N ARG A 74 -24.26 -28.79 6.18
CA ARG A 74 -24.88 -30.00 6.72
C ARG A 74 -25.52 -29.79 8.09
N VAL A 75 -26.63 -30.48 8.32
CA VAL A 75 -27.34 -30.56 9.62
C VAL A 75 -27.01 -31.89 10.30
N TYR A 76 -26.76 -31.84 11.62
CA TYR A 76 -26.61 -33.02 12.47
C TYR A 76 -27.68 -32.98 13.57
N THR A 77 -28.55 -33.98 13.59
CA THR A 77 -29.65 -34.11 14.57
C THR A 77 -29.75 -35.53 15.10
N ASP A 78 -30.51 -35.72 16.19
CA ASP A 78 -30.97 -37.05 16.57
C ASP A 78 -32.07 -37.54 15.61
N TRP A 79 -32.35 -38.84 15.61
CA TRP A 79 -33.27 -39.47 14.66
C TRP A 79 -34.71 -38.93 14.74
N ASP A 80 -35.13 -38.49 15.92
CA ASP A 80 -36.48 -37.97 16.18
C ASP A 80 -36.58 -36.44 16.03
N GLN A 81 -35.50 -35.78 15.61
CA GLN A 81 -35.42 -34.32 15.54
C GLN A 81 -35.18 -33.85 14.10
N GLU A 82 -36.02 -32.92 13.65
CA GLU A 82 -35.81 -32.20 12.41
C GLU A 82 -35.38 -30.76 12.70
N GLU A 83 -34.19 -30.39 12.24
CA GLU A 83 -33.73 -29.00 12.22
C GLU A 83 -33.74 -28.43 10.79
N PRO A 84 -34.09 -27.14 10.64
CA PRO A 84 -34.07 -26.50 9.34
C PRO A 84 -32.64 -26.37 8.82
N TYR A 85 -32.41 -26.89 7.62
CA TYR A 85 -31.16 -26.71 6.88
C TYR A 85 -31.19 -25.43 6.06
N ILE A 86 -30.20 -24.56 6.25
CA ILE A 86 -29.97 -23.40 5.38
C ILE A 86 -28.56 -23.52 4.80
N GLU A 87 -28.48 -23.79 3.50
CA GLU A 87 -27.19 -23.84 2.82
C GLU A 87 -26.55 -22.44 2.73
N SER A 88 -25.30 -22.33 3.17
CA SER A 88 -24.53 -21.10 3.04
C SER A 88 -23.98 -20.91 1.63
N GLN A 89 -23.68 -19.68 1.25
CA GLN A 89 -23.04 -19.38 -0.04
C GLN A 89 -21.77 -20.21 -0.25
N ALA A 90 -21.56 -20.65 -1.50
CA ALA A 90 -20.42 -21.47 -1.85
C ALA A 90 -19.09 -20.74 -1.60
N THR A 91 -18.16 -21.42 -0.93
CA THR A 91 -16.81 -20.90 -0.64
C THR A 91 -15.81 -21.34 -1.72
N LYS A 92 -14.65 -20.68 -1.79
CA LYS A 92 -13.56 -21.13 -2.66
C LYS A 92 -13.03 -22.48 -2.16
N SER A 93 -12.85 -23.45 -3.05
CA SER A 93 -12.32 -24.76 -2.68
C SER A 93 -10.90 -24.65 -2.11
N PRO A 94 -10.62 -25.19 -0.91
CA PRO A 94 -9.27 -25.20 -0.34
C PRO A 94 -8.24 -25.93 -1.21
N ARG A 95 -8.68 -26.93 -2.00
CA ARG A 95 -7.83 -27.66 -2.96
C ARG A 95 -7.20 -26.80 -4.06
N LEU A 96 -7.75 -25.60 -4.29
CA LEU A 96 -7.17 -24.63 -5.23
C LEU A 96 -6.05 -23.79 -4.59
N LEU A 97 -5.97 -23.77 -3.26
CA LEU A 97 -5.03 -22.96 -2.48
C LEU A 97 -3.88 -23.80 -1.93
N VAL A 98 -4.15 -25.08 -1.63
CA VAL A 98 -3.19 -26.03 -1.05
C VAL A 98 -2.66 -26.98 -2.13
N LYS A 99 -1.33 -27.15 -2.17
CA LYS A 99 -0.71 -28.15 -3.05
C LYS A 99 -0.59 -29.49 -2.35
N GLU A 100 -1.29 -30.49 -2.86
CA GLU A 100 -1.21 -31.86 -2.36
C GLU A 100 -0.31 -32.72 -3.24
N ALA A 101 0.66 -33.41 -2.64
CA ALA A 101 1.49 -34.41 -3.31
C ALA A 101 0.94 -35.84 -3.12
N ALA A 102 -0.08 -36.02 -2.29
CA ALA A 102 -0.64 -37.32 -1.94
C ALA A 102 -1.48 -37.94 -3.08
N ASN A 103 -1.40 -39.26 -3.22
CA ASN A 103 -2.23 -40.03 -4.15
C ASN A 103 -3.71 -40.06 -3.74
N VAL A 104 -3.96 -39.95 -2.43
CA VAL A 104 -5.30 -39.79 -1.85
C VAL A 104 -5.41 -38.34 -1.39
N ARG A 105 -6.43 -37.64 -1.89
CA ARG A 105 -6.65 -36.23 -1.53
C ARG A 105 -7.16 -36.14 -0.10
N THR A 106 -6.43 -35.40 0.72
CA THR A 106 -6.76 -35.21 2.14
C THR A 106 -7.29 -33.82 2.46
N VAL A 107 -7.07 -32.83 1.59
CA VAL A 107 -7.67 -31.51 1.77
C VAL A 107 -9.15 -31.60 1.37
N PRO A 108 -10.07 -31.09 2.20
CA PRO A 108 -11.49 -31.01 1.85
C PRO A 108 -11.72 -30.24 0.55
N GLU A 109 -12.64 -30.74 -0.28
CA GLU A 109 -13.08 -30.01 -1.47
C GLU A 109 -13.90 -28.77 -1.10
N ASP A 110 -14.73 -28.90 -0.08
CA ASP A 110 -15.59 -27.86 0.44
C ASP A 110 -15.45 -27.77 1.96
N VAL A 111 -14.94 -26.62 2.41
CA VAL A 111 -14.70 -26.31 3.82
C VAL A 111 -16.00 -26.13 4.61
N ARG A 112 -17.13 -25.87 3.95
CA ARG A 112 -18.43 -25.61 4.60
C ARG A 112 -18.92 -26.79 5.44
N HIS A 113 -18.52 -28.02 5.13
CA HIS A 113 -18.82 -29.23 5.92
C HIS A 113 -18.17 -29.24 7.30
N TRP A 114 -17.10 -28.45 7.47
CA TRP A 114 -16.28 -28.38 8.67
C TRP A 114 -16.38 -27.03 9.37
N LEU A 115 -17.11 -26.06 8.80
CA LEU A 115 -17.38 -24.76 9.43
C LEU A 115 -18.75 -24.77 10.09
N LEU A 116 -18.82 -24.37 11.35
CA LEU A 116 -20.09 -24.21 12.05
C LEU A 116 -20.92 -23.09 11.41
N ALA A 117 -22.24 -23.29 11.36
CA ALA A 117 -23.19 -22.26 10.97
C ALA A 117 -23.32 -21.20 12.09
N GLU A 118 -23.72 -19.98 11.71
CA GLU A 118 -23.89 -18.90 12.68
C GLU A 118 -24.92 -19.27 13.76
N GLY A 119 -24.60 -19.00 15.03
CA GLY A 119 -25.48 -19.30 16.16
C GLY A 119 -25.42 -20.74 16.68
N HIS A 120 -24.75 -21.66 15.96
CA HIS A 120 -24.53 -23.02 16.43
C HIS A 120 -23.19 -23.14 17.17
N GLY A 121 -23.17 -23.99 18.20
CA GLY A 121 -22.01 -24.22 19.02
C GLY A 121 -21.92 -25.68 19.44
N LEU A 122 -20.71 -26.09 19.78
CA LEU A 122 -20.44 -27.42 20.29
C LEU A 122 -20.30 -27.37 21.82
N ASP A 123 -20.55 -28.53 22.43
CA ASP A 123 -20.45 -28.75 23.86
C ASP A 123 -19.41 -29.83 24.12
N GLU A 124 -18.41 -29.50 24.94
CA GLU A 124 -17.30 -30.40 25.31
C GLU A 124 -17.78 -31.62 26.12
N ALA A 125 -18.93 -31.52 26.80
CA ALA A 125 -19.52 -32.63 27.54
C ALA A 125 -20.15 -33.71 26.63
N VAL A 126 -20.34 -33.42 25.33
CA VAL A 126 -20.99 -34.34 24.38
C VAL A 126 -19.92 -35.06 23.54
N PRO A 127 -19.74 -36.39 23.69
CA PRO A 127 -18.68 -37.13 22.99
C PRO A 127 -18.76 -37.04 21.46
N LEU A 128 -19.97 -37.03 20.89
CA LEU A 128 -20.18 -36.89 19.45
C LEU A 128 -19.74 -35.51 18.93
N HIS A 129 -19.92 -34.45 19.71
CA HIS A 129 -19.40 -33.13 19.37
C HIS A 129 -17.87 -33.11 19.36
N MET A 130 -17.24 -33.75 20.34
CA MET A 130 -15.78 -33.84 20.39
C MET A 130 -15.20 -34.71 19.28
N ALA A 131 -15.88 -35.80 18.91
CA ALA A 131 -15.51 -36.63 17.76
C ALA A 131 -15.57 -35.82 16.46
N TRP A 132 -16.63 -35.03 16.26
CA TRP A 132 -16.74 -34.13 15.11
C TRP A 132 -15.69 -33.03 15.13
N ALA A 133 -15.49 -32.36 16.27
CA ALA A 133 -14.52 -31.26 16.43
C ALA A 133 -13.09 -31.73 16.14
N THR A 134 -12.74 -32.96 16.54
CA THR A 134 -11.43 -33.55 16.27
C THR A 134 -11.21 -33.74 14.77
N GLN A 135 -12.19 -34.33 14.07
CA GLN A 135 -12.08 -34.49 12.61
C GLN A 135 -12.07 -33.14 11.89
N ALA A 136 -12.91 -32.20 12.33
CA ALA A 136 -12.98 -30.85 11.78
C ALA A 136 -11.65 -30.10 12.00
N PHE A 137 -11.01 -30.25 13.15
CA PHE A 137 -9.68 -29.68 13.42
C PHE A 137 -8.66 -30.17 12.41
N ASP A 138 -8.58 -31.49 12.17
CA ASP A 138 -7.63 -32.07 11.22
C ASP A 138 -7.92 -31.59 9.78
N ALA A 139 -9.19 -31.60 9.38
CA ALA A 139 -9.64 -31.15 8.07
C ALA A 139 -9.32 -29.67 7.82
N LEU A 140 -9.61 -28.80 8.79
CA LEU A 140 -9.34 -27.36 8.69
C LEU A 140 -7.86 -27.03 8.77
N SER A 141 -7.09 -27.75 9.57
CA SER A 141 -5.63 -27.62 9.67
C SER A 141 -4.95 -27.82 8.31
N ARG A 142 -5.41 -28.83 7.56
CA ARG A 142 -4.94 -29.10 6.18
C ARG A 142 -5.25 -27.94 5.23
N CYS A 143 -6.36 -27.22 5.42
CA CYS A 143 -6.75 -26.08 4.58
C CYS A 143 -5.82 -24.87 4.73
N PHE A 144 -5.10 -24.73 5.84
CA PHE A 144 -4.20 -23.58 6.07
C PHE A 144 -2.81 -23.76 5.45
N ALA A 145 -2.38 -25.00 5.24
CA ALA A 145 -1.06 -25.29 4.71
C ALA A 145 -0.89 -24.77 3.28
N ASN A 146 0.36 -24.52 2.85
CA ASN A 146 0.63 -24.26 1.45
C ASN A 146 0.89 -25.55 0.68
N GLU A 147 1.53 -26.52 1.33
CA GLU A 147 1.82 -27.83 0.76
C GLU A 147 1.59 -28.93 1.79
N ILE A 148 1.09 -30.08 1.34
CA ILE A 148 0.94 -31.28 2.14
C ILE A 148 1.76 -32.40 1.50
N ASP A 149 2.46 -33.16 2.33
CA ASP A 149 3.26 -34.30 1.89
C ASP A 149 2.42 -35.44 1.30
N THR A 150 3.11 -36.47 0.80
CA THR A 150 2.50 -37.61 0.12
C THR A 150 1.65 -38.49 1.05
N THR A 151 1.90 -38.43 2.36
CA THR A 151 1.17 -39.19 3.39
C THR A 151 0.02 -38.39 4.00
N GLY A 152 -0.07 -37.09 3.75
CA GLY A 152 -1.08 -36.23 4.35
C GLY A 152 -0.75 -35.80 5.78
N SER A 153 0.37 -36.22 6.36
CA SER A 153 0.70 -35.98 7.76
C SER A 153 1.48 -34.69 7.97
N LYS A 154 2.24 -34.23 6.98
CA LYS A 154 3.12 -33.06 7.13
C LYS A 154 2.56 -31.84 6.40
N LEU A 155 2.26 -30.81 7.18
CA LEU A 155 1.79 -29.50 6.72
C LEU A 155 2.99 -28.57 6.56
N SER A 156 3.23 -28.08 5.34
CA SER A 156 4.29 -27.11 5.05
C SER A 156 3.72 -25.71 4.85
N PHE A 157 4.26 -24.74 5.60
CA PHE A 157 3.92 -23.33 5.50
C PHE A 157 5.11 -22.53 4.95
N LYS A 158 4.85 -21.72 3.93
CA LYS A 158 5.83 -20.91 3.22
C LYS A 158 5.91 -19.53 3.87
N GLY A 159 6.81 -19.40 4.83
CA GLY A 159 7.29 -18.11 5.34
C GLY A 159 8.82 -18.08 5.39
N PRO A 160 9.42 -16.93 5.73
CA PRO A 160 10.79 -16.86 6.21
C PRO A 160 10.80 -16.86 7.76
N PRO A 161 11.15 -17.98 8.44
CA PRO A 161 11.58 -19.28 7.91
C PRO A 161 10.41 -20.20 7.49
N LYS A 162 10.71 -21.24 6.69
CA LYS A 162 9.74 -22.28 6.35
C LYS A 162 9.41 -23.06 7.61
N LEU A 163 8.14 -23.32 7.84
CA LEU A 163 7.65 -24.10 8.97
C LEU A 163 7.05 -25.42 8.46
N ASN A 164 7.37 -26.52 9.12
CA ASN A 164 6.71 -27.79 8.91
C ASN A 164 6.06 -28.28 10.21
N LEU A 165 4.76 -28.58 10.14
CA LEU A 165 3.99 -29.15 11.23
C LEU A 165 3.57 -30.57 10.89
N THR A 166 3.51 -31.44 11.89
CA THR A 166 3.04 -32.82 11.75
C THR A 166 1.68 -32.96 12.40
N LEU A 167 0.69 -33.40 11.64
CA LEU A 167 -0.58 -33.90 12.15
C LEU A 167 -0.36 -35.31 12.67
N THR A 168 -0.51 -35.48 13.98
CA THR A 168 -0.56 -36.82 14.57
C THR A 168 -2.01 -37.24 14.59
N GLU A 169 -2.34 -38.39 13.98
CA GLU A 169 -3.69 -38.94 14.10
C GLU A 169 -4.02 -39.13 15.58
N VAL A 170 -5.08 -38.47 16.03
CA VAL A 170 -5.54 -38.44 17.43
C VAL A 170 -5.94 -39.85 17.94
N VAL A 171 -5.96 -40.84 17.05
CA VAL A 171 -6.31 -42.24 17.31
C VAL A 171 -5.35 -42.93 18.29
N ASN A 172 -4.09 -42.50 18.43
CA ASN A 172 -3.09 -43.23 19.25
C ASN A 172 -2.18 -42.37 20.17
N GLY A 173 -2.73 -41.33 20.80
CA GLY A 173 -2.22 -40.81 22.07
C GLY A 173 -1.40 -39.52 22.02
N GLY A 174 -1.79 -38.56 22.86
CA GLY A 174 -0.94 -37.47 23.33
C GLY A 174 -1.69 -36.20 23.73
N GLY A 175 -2.46 -35.62 22.80
CA GLY A 175 -3.12 -34.33 23.01
C GLY A 175 -4.64 -34.44 22.94
N GLN A 176 -5.33 -34.11 24.03
CA GLN A 176 -6.78 -33.91 23.99
C GLN A 176 -7.05 -32.52 23.39
N LEU A 177 -7.75 -32.47 22.26
CA LEU A 177 -8.20 -31.21 21.65
C LEU A 177 -9.13 -30.50 22.65
N ALA A 178 -8.73 -29.32 23.14
CA ALA A 178 -9.61 -28.49 23.95
C ALA A 178 -10.51 -27.65 23.03
N MET A 179 -11.77 -27.44 23.44
CA MET A 179 -12.76 -26.69 22.63
C MET A 179 -12.31 -25.26 22.32
N LYS A 180 -11.57 -24.62 23.25
CA LYS A 180 -10.97 -23.30 23.04
C LYS A 180 -10.01 -23.26 21.84
N ASP A 181 -9.23 -24.33 21.64
CA ASP A 181 -8.20 -24.40 20.61
C ASP A 181 -8.85 -24.67 19.24
N PHE A 182 -9.89 -25.51 19.24
CA PHE A 182 -10.75 -25.72 18.09
C PHE A 182 -11.43 -24.41 17.62
N LYS A 183 -11.89 -23.57 18.56
CA LYS A 183 -12.54 -22.30 18.21
C LYS A 183 -11.61 -21.36 17.45
N VAL A 184 -10.33 -21.30 17.81
CA VAL A 184 -9.36 -20.47 17.08
C VAL A 184 -9.17 -20.97 15.64
N VAL A 185 -9.16 -22.30 15.44
CA VAL A 185 -9.13 -22.92 14.10
C VAL A 185 -10.40 -22.61 13.31
N GLN A 186 -11.58 -22.68 13.95
CA GLN A 186 -12.84 -22.25 13.33
C GLN A 186 -12.80 -20.78 12.90
N ASP A 187 -12.36 -19.87 13.78
CA ASP A 187 -12.31 -18.44 13.51
C ASP A 187 -11.33 -18.13 12.36
N ALA A 188 -10.20 -18.82 12.31
CA ALA A 188 -9.22 -18.68 11.24
C ALA A 188 -9.77 -19.17 9.89
N ALA A 189 -10.40 -20.35 9.87
CA ALA A 189 -11.00 -20.89 8.65
C ALA A 189 -12.20 -20.06 8.17
N ALA A 190 -13.07 -19.64 9.10
CA ALA A 190 -14.17 -18.73 8.80
C ALA A 190 -13.64 -17.45 8.17
N TRP A 191 -12.63 -16.80 8.76
CA TRP A 191 -12.06 -15.57 8.21
C TRP A 191 -11.49 -15.72 6.80
N VAL A 192 -10.74 -16.80 6.54
CA VAL A 192 -10.15 -17.07 5.22
C VAL A 192 -11.23 -17.34 4.17
N PHE A 193 -12.17 -18.24 4.46
CA PHE A 193 -13.11 -18.76 3.47
C PHE A 193 -14.44 -18.00 3.40
N ASP A 194 -14.66 -17.00 4.26
CA ASP A 194 -15.91 -16.22 4.30
C ASP A 194 -16.28 -15.59 2.95
N ASN A 195 -15.26 -15.17 2.20
CA ASN A 195 -15.43 -14.54 0.90
C ASN A 195 -14.52 -15.21 -0.13
N ALA A 196 -15.14 -15.92 -1.08
CA ALA A 196 -14.43 -16.65 -2.14
C ALA A 196 -13.46 -15.77 -2.96
N ARG A 197 -13.75 -14.47 -3.14
CA ARG A 197 -12.88 -13.55 -3.90
C ARG A 197 -11.61 -13.20 -3.15
N GLU A 198 -11.68 -13.09 -1.83
CA GLU A 198 -10.58 -12.66 -0.97
C GLU A 198 -9.82 -13.84 -0.36
N ALA A 199 -10.38 -15.05 -0.45
CA ALA A 199 -9.87 -16.24 0.21
C ALA A 199 -8.40 -16.55 -0.12
N GLU A 200 -7.98 -16.30 -1.36
CA GLU A 200 -6.59 -16.53 -1.77
C GLU A 200 -5.61 -15.58 -1.07
N VAL A 201 -5.94 -14.28 -1.01
CA VAL A 201 -5.10 -13.29 -0.33
C VAL A 201 -5.06 -13.56 1.17
N LYS A 202 -6.22 -13.85 1.78
CA LYS A 202 -6.30 -14.17 3.21
C LYS A 202 -5.55 -15.45 3.56
N HIS A 203 -5.63 -16.48 2.72
CA HIS A 203 -4.87 -17.73 2.88
C HIS A 203 -3.36 -17.51 2.81
N ILE A 204 -2.87 -16.73 1.84
CA ILE A 204 -1.44 -16.39 1.73
C ILE A 204 -0.96 -15.65 2.99
N LEU A 205 -1.72 -14.67 3.46
CA LEU A 205 -1.38 -13.90 4.65
C LEU A 205 -1.39 -14.77 5.91
N LEU A 206 -2.45 -15.57 6.10
CA LEU A 206 -2.54 -16.47 7.25
C LEU A 206 -1.41 -17.48 7.26
N SER A 207 -1.17 -18.17 6.15
CA SER A 207 -0.12 -19.19 6.05
C SER A 207 1.28 -18.62 6.29
N ALA A 208 1.55 -17.38 5.84
CA ALA A 208 2.80 -16.68 6.10
C ALA A 208 2.96 -16.27 7.57
N GLU A 209 1.91 -15.77 8.22
CA GLU A 209 1.97 -15.41 9.65
C GLU A 209 2.01 -16.65 10.55
N ILE A 210 1.35 -17.75 10.16
CA ILE A 210 1.51 -19.07 10.81
C ILE A 210 2.98 -19.47 10.73
N ALA A 211 3.62 -19.41 9.56
CA ALA A 211 5.04 -19.76 9.42
C ALA A 211 5.98 -18.86 10.24
N ARG A 212 5.64 -17.58 10.43
CA ARG A 212 6.49 -16.61 11.14
C ARG A 212 6.34 -16.67 12.66
N SER A 213 5.15 -17.01 13.15
CA SER A 213 4.82 -16.91 14.59
C SER A 213 5.60 -17.91 15.44
N GLY A 214 5.92 -19.07 14.88
CA GLY A 214 6.70 -20.10 15.55
C GLY A 214 8.08 -20.27 14.96
N ARG A 215 9.01 -20.66 15.82
CA ARG A 215 10.45 -20.73 15.50
C ARG A 215 10.96 -22.15 15.29
N ALA A 216 10.13 -23.16 15.48
CA ALA A 216 10.50 -24.56 15.39
C ALA A 216 9.38 -25.40 14.77
N ASP A 217 9.77 -26.38 13.97
CA ASP A 217 8.91 -27.46 13.50
C ASP A 217 8.36 -28.25 14.69
N GLY A 218 7.18 -28.84 14.55
CA GLY A 218 6.53 -29.53 15.68
C GLY A 218 5.20 -30.18 15.34
N GLU A 219 4.44 -30.47 16.39
CA GLU A 219 3.11 -31.06 16.31
C GLU A 219 2.06 -29.95 16.09
N ALA A 220 1.10 -30.19 15.19
CA ALA A 220 0.18 -29.16 14.70
C ALA A 220 -0.78 -28.65 15.79
N LEU A 221 -1.31 -29.54 16.64
CA LEU A 221 -2.22 -29.18 17.73
C LEU A 221 -1.57 -28.26 18.75
N GLN A 222 -0.39 -28.63 19.25
CA GLN A 222 0.38 -27.81 20.18
C GLN A 222 0.72 -26.45 19.55
N TYR A 223 1.18 -26.47 18.29
CA TYR A 223 1.56 -25.26 17.59
C TYR A 223 0.40 -24.27 17.45
N PHE A 224 -0.78 -24.75 17.03
CA PHE A 224 -1.94 -23.90 16.84
C PHE A 224 -2.50 -23.38 18.16
N ASN A 225 -2.47 -24.18 19.23
CA ASN A 225 -2.84 -23.73 20.58
C ASN A 225 -2.01 -22.51 21.01
N GLU A 226 -0.70 -22.57 20.81
CA GLU A 226 0.23 -21.53 21.26
C GLU A 226 0.22 -20.29 20.35
N ASN A 227 0.10 -20.45 19.02
CA ASN A 227 0.47 -19.41 18.06
C ASN A 227 -0.65 -18.97 17.10
N LEU A 228 -1.71 -19.77 16.87
CA LEU A 228 -2.65 -19.50 15.79
C LEU A 228 -3.47 -18.22 16.02
N ALA A 229 -3.85 -17.92 17.26
CA ALA A 229 -4.62 -16.72 17.59
C ALA A 229 -3.83 -15.45 17.25
N ALA A 230 -2.56 -15.38 17.67
CA ALA A 230 -1.67 -14.28 17.35
C ALA A 230 -1.39 -14.18 15.84
N ALA A 231 -1.15 -15.32 15.17
CA ALA A 231 -0.96 -15.37 13.73
C ALA A 231 -2.20 -14.86 12.96
N LEU A 232 -3.40 -15.20 13.41
CA LEU A 232 -4.65 -14.74 12.82
C LEU A 232 -4.83 -13.21 12.96
N ASP A 233 -4.53 -12.66 14.14
CA ASP A 233 -4.60 -11.22 14.36
C ASP A 233 -3.58 -10.47 13.50
N CYS A 234 -2.33 -10.95 13.44
CA CYS A 234 -1.31 -10.42 12.54
C CYS A 234 -1.74 -10.50 11.07
N ALA A 235 -2.34 -11.61 10.64
CA ALA A 235 -2.81 -11.79 9.27
C ALA A 235 -3.99 -10.86 8.94
N LYS A 236 -4.92 -10.64 9.87
CA LYS A 236 -6.01 -9.66 9.75
C LYS A 236 -5.47 -8.24 9.60
N ILE A 237 -4.49 -7.86 10.42
CA ILE A 237 -3.84 -6.54 10.34
C ILE A 237 -3.10 -6.41 9.01
N ALA A 238 -2.34 -7.43 8.59
CA ALA A 238 -1.63 -7.44 7.32
C ALA A 238 -2.59 -7.35 6.13
N TYR A 239 -3.75 -8.02 6.21
CA TYR A 239 -4.81 -7.91 5.21
C TYR A 239 -5.39 -6.50 5.16
N GLN A 240 -5.70 -5.90 6.31
CA GLN A 240 -6.12 -4.50 6.38
C GLN A 240 -5.07 -3.57 5.79
N MET A 241 -3.77 -3.83 6.04
CA MET A 241 -2.67 -3.09 5.44
C MET A 241 -2.57 -3.29 3.93
N ALA A 242 -2.75 -4.51 3.41
CA ALA A 242 -2.66 -4.83 1.99
C ALA A 242 -3.88 -4.32 1.19
N VAL A 243 -5.08 -4.40 1.75
CA VAL A 243 -6.26 -3.71 1.21
C VAL A 243 -6.02 -2.20 1.26
N SER A 244 -5.36 -1.72 2.32
CA SER A 244 -4.89 -0.35 2.36
C SER A 244 -3.68 -0.08 1.46
N GLU A 245 -2.97 -1.03 0.84
CA GLU A 245 -1.87 -0.78 -0.13
C GLU A 245 -2.39 -0.15 -1.44
N ILE A 246 -3.70 0.02 -1.62
CA ILE A 246 -4.26 1.07 -2.48
C ILE A 246 -3.68 2.48 -2.11
N THR A 247 -3.11 2.63 -0.92
CA THR A 247 -2.32 3.77 -0.43
C THR A 247 -0.93 3.90 -1.11
N LYS A 248 -0.47 2.86 -1.81
CA LYS A 248 0.79 2.86 -2.59
C LYS A 248 0.69 3.73 -3.85
N ASP A 249 -0.51 3.85 -4.43
CA ASP A 249 -0.79 4.87 -5.46
C ASP A 249 -0.73 6.29 -4.87
N THR A 250 -0.95 6.45 -3.57
CA THR A 250 -0.74 7.71 -2.85
C THR A 250 0.72 7.97 -2.49
N LEU A 251 1.53 6.93 -2.25
CA LEU A 251 2.99 7.07 -2.16
C LEU A 251 3.63 7.33 -3.53
N LYS A 252 3.07 6.77 -4.61
CA LYS A 252 3.44 7.09 -5.99
C LYS A 252 3.07 8.53 -6.32
N SER A 253 1.86 8.98 -5.95
CA SER A 253 1.50 10.39 -6.07
C SER A 253 2.37 11.29 -5.19
N LEU A 254 2.83 10.83 -4.02
CA LEU A 254 3.83 11.52 -3.19
C LEU A 254 5.22 11.57 -3.85
N GLY A 255 5.61 10.53 -4.59
CA GLY A 255 6.83 10.49 -5.40
C GLY A 255 6.76 11.42 -6.60
N ASP A 256 5.62 11.45 -7.30
CA ASP A 256 5.31 12.39 -8.38
C ASP A 256 5.24 13.82 -7.83
N LEU A 257 4.72 14.01 -6.62
CA LEU A 257 4.70 15.29 -5.91
C LEU A 257 6.12 15.72 -5.52
N ARG A 258 6.98 14.82 -5.02
CA ARG A 258 8.39 15.11 -4.72
C ARG A 258 9.15 15.49 -5.99
N LYS A 259 8.86 14.83 -7.11
CA LYS A 259 9.41 15.16 -8.42
C LYS A 259 8.95 16.54 -8.88
N ALA A 260 7.65 16.81 -8.81
CA ALA A 260 7.07 18.12 -9.14
C ALA A 260 7.63 19.24 -8.25
N VAL A 261 7.74 19.02 -6.94
CA VAL A 261 8.34 19.96 -5.99
C VAL A 261 9.83 20.18 -6.27
N THR A 262 10.57 19.13 -6.64
CA THR A 262 12.00 19.28 -7.01
C THR A 262 12.14 20.08 -8.31
N GLU A 263 11.26 19.82 -9.28
CA GLU A 263 11.23 20.53 -10.57
C GLU A 263 10.82 22.01 -10.40
N GLU A 264 9.87 22.29 -9.52
CA GLU A 264 9.49 23.66 -9.15
C GLU A 264 10.56 24.36 -8.29
N THR A 265 11.27 23.63 -7.43
CA THR A 265 12.41 24.15 -6.66
C THR A 265 13.59 24.49 -7.58
N SER A 266 13.82 23.70 -8.63
CA SER A 266 14.77 24.02 -9.69
C SER A 266 14.38 25.33 -10.37
N LYS A 267 13.11 25.48 -10.78
CA LYS A 267 12.61 26.73 -11.39
C LYS A 267 12.73 27.93 -10.44
N ALA A 268 12.50 27.75 -9.15
CA ALA A 268 12.67 28.80 -8.14
C ALA A 268 14.16 29.19 -7.95
N THR A 269 15.06 28.21 -8.00
CA THR A 269 16.51 28.42 -7.97
C THR A 269 16.96 29.19 -9.21
N ASP A 270 16.42 28.85 -10.39
CA ASP A 270 16.69 29.56 -11.64
C ASP A 270 16.18 31.00 -11.61
N ALA A 271 14.96 31.22 -11.10
CA ALA A 271 14.41 32.57 -10.89
C ALA A 271 15.28 33.40 -9.91
N THR A 272 15.84 32.76 -8.88
CA THR A 272 16.75 33.42 -7.94
C THR A 272 18.09 33.77 -8.59
N ARG A 273 18.67 32.86 -9.38
CA ARG A 273 19.87 33.15 -10.19
C ARG A 273 19.61 34.30 -11.15
N GLN A 274 18.44 34.32 -11.79
CA GLN A 274 18.03 35.39 -12.68
C GLN A 274 17.91 36.73 -11.93
N ALA A 275 17.34 36.74 -10.71
CA ALA A 275 17.27 37.93 -9.87
C ALA A 275 18.67 38.44 -9.45
N ILE A 276 19.58 37.56 -9.04
CA ILE A 276 20.97 37.92 -8.70
C ILE A 276 21.68 38.51 -9.93
N THR A 277 21.46 37.91 -11.09
CA THR A 277 22.04 38.38 -12.36
C THR A 277 21.49 39.75 -12.72
N ALA A 278 20.18 39.97 -12.56
CA ALA A 278 19.51 41.25 -12.79
C ALA A 278 20.02 42.36 -11.85
N ILE A 279 20.21 42.05 -10.56
CA ILE A 279 20.77 43.00 -9.59
C ILE A 279 22.21 43.35 -9.95
N SER A 280 23.03 42.35 -10.31
CA SER A 280 24.43 42.56 -10.68
C SER A 280 24.59 43.37 -11.96
N THR A 281 23.73 43.11 -12.95
CA THR A 281 23.68 43.90 -14.19
C THR A 281 23.19 45.32 -13.91
N ALA A 282 22.17 45.51 -13.08
CA ALA A 282 21.71 46.84 -12.69
C ALA A 282 22.79 47.65 -11.96
N LEU A 283 23.57 47.03 -11.07
CA LEU A 283 24.72 47.67 -10.40
C LEU A 283 25.83 48.03 -11.40
N THR A 284 26.16 47.11 -12.31
CA THR A 284 27.18 47.33 -13.35
C THR A 284 26.79 48.47 -14.30
N VAL A 285 25.52 48.51 -14.73
CA VAL A 285 24.97 49.60 -15.56
C VAL A 285 24.98 50.92 -14.78
N GLY A 286 24.61 50.90 -13.50
CA GLY A 286 24.67 52.08 -12.63
C GLY A 286 26.09 52.66 -12.51
N LEU A 287 27.10 51.81 -12.28
CA LEU A 287 28.51 52.19 -12.26
C LEU A 287 28.98 52.72 -13.63
N GLY A 288 28.58 52.06 -14.71
CA GLY A 288 28.88 52.49 -16.08
C GLY A 288 28.30 53.87 -16.40
N LEU A 289 27.08 54.17 -15.93
CA LEU A 289 26.44 55.48 -16.10
C LEU A 289 27.13 56.58 -15.30
N ILE A 290 27.66 56.28 -14.10
CA ILE A 290 28.50 57.23 -13.34
C ILE A 290 29.75 57.58 -14.14
N VAL A 291 30.48 56.58 -14.65
CA VAL A 291 31.69 56.78 -15.47
C VAL A 291 31.36 57.53 -16.77
N ALA A 292 30.25 57.18 -17.43
CA ALA A 292 29.78 57.85 -18.63
C ALA A 292 29.41 59.32 -18.36
N ARG A 293 28.81 59.66 -17.21
CA ARG A 293 28.51 61.05 -16.86
C ARG A 293 29.77 61.85 -16.51
N LEU A 294 30.80 61.20 -15.96
CA LEU A 294 32.10 61.82 -15.71
C LEU A 294 32.90 62.09 -17.00
N THR A 295 32.64 61.33 -18.07
CA THR A 295 33.37 61.40 -19.34
C THR A 295 32.59 62.09 -20.47
N LEU A 296 31.26 62.06 -20.41
CA LEU A 296 30.33 62.57 -21.42
C LEU A 296 29.24 63.40 -20.73
N GLN A 297 28.87 64.56 -21.32
CA GLN A 297 27.81 65.45 -20.79
C GLN A 297 26.38 64.91 -21.05
N ILE A 298 26.08 63.68 -20.61
CA ILE A 298 24.78 63.00 -20.81
C ILE A 298 23.67 63.59 -19.93
N ASN A 299 22.53 63.99 -20.49
CA ASN A 299 21.41 64.60 -19.76
C ASN A 299 21.03 63.84 -18.44
N PRO A 300 21.04 64.52 -17.26
CA PRO A 300 20.68 63.93 -15.97
C PRO A 300 19.30 63.26 -15.92
N TYR A 301 18.32 63.79 -16.65
CA TYR A 301 16.97 63.23 -16.71
C TYR A 301 16.94 61.84 -17.37
N LEU A 302 17.87 61.55 -18.29
CA LEU A 302 17.97 60.25 -18.94
C LEU A 302 18.55 59.21 -17.97
N ILE A 303 19.54 59.60 -17.17
CA ILE A 303 20.19 58.74 -16.17
C ILE A 303 19.21 58.38 -15.06
N SER A 304 18.45 59.36 -14.56
CA SER A 304 17.43 59.10 -13.54
C SER A 304 16.30 58.20 -14.05
N LEU A 305 15.89 58.37 -15.31
CA LEU A 305 14.90 57.49 -15.95
C LEU A 305 15.39 56.04 -16.04
N VAL A 306 16.63 55.81 -16.49
CA VAL A 306 17.21 54.46 -16.58
C VAL A 306 17.33 53.81 -15.21
N MET A 307 17.76 54.56 -14.19
CA MET A 307 17.84 54.05 -12.81
C MET A 307 16.45 53.75 -12.22
N ALA A 308 15.44 54.56 -12.54
CA ALA A 308 14.06 54.30 -12.12
C ALA A 308 13.50 53.03 -12.76
N VAL A 309 13.78 52.78 -14.05
CA VAL A 309 13.38 51.54 -14.74
C VAL A 309 14.11 50.33 -14.16
N ALA A 310 15.42 50.43 -13.91
CA ALA A 310 16.21 49.34 -13.31
C ALA A 310 15.74 49.01 -11.88
N PHE A 311 15.44 50.03 -11.07
CA PHE A 311 14.90 49.87 -9.73
C PHE A 311 13.49 49.27 -9.76
N GLY A 312 12.62 49.75 -10.66
CA GLY A 312 11.26 49.22 -10.84
C GLY A 312 11.26 47.75 -11.25
N TYR A 313 12.11 47.37 -12.20
CA TYR A 313 12.27 45.98 -12.64
C TYR A 313 12.78 45.07 -11.52
N THR A 314 13.77 45.53 -10.74
CA THR A 314 14.29 44.77 -9.59
C THR A 314 13.22 44.62 -8.49
N THR A 315 12.45 45.67 -8.24
CA THR A 315 11.34 45.66 -7.27
C THR A 315 10.26 44.65 -7.66
N LEU A 316 9.86 44.64 -8.93
CA LEU A 316 8.88 43.67 -9.45
C LEU A 316 9.37 42.22 -9.30
N ASN A 317 10.64 41.94 -9.59
CA ASN A 317 11.22 40.62 -9.42
C ASN A 317 11.23 40.16 -7.95
N VAL A 318 11.61 41.05 -7.03
CA VAL A 318 11.60 40.74 -5.59
C VAL A 318 10.17 40.56 -5.05
N MET A 319 9.22 41.39 -5.50
CA MET A 319 7.80 41.25 -5.12
C MET A 319 7.20 39.94 -5.63
N SER A 320 7.53 39.55 -6.86
CA SER A 320 7.12 38.26 -7.43
C SER A 320 7.65 37.10 -6.58
N GLY A 321 8.94 37.11 -6.23
CA GLY A 321 9.55 36.11 -5.35
C GLY A 321 8.89 36.05 -3.97
N ARG A 322 8.56 37.20 -3.37
CA ARG A 322 7.83 37.26 -2.09
C ARG A 322 6.41 36.70 -2.19
N LYS A 323 5.68 36.99 -3.27
CA LYS A 323 4.34 36.41 -3.51
C LYS A 323 4.41 34.90 -3.66
N PHE A 324 5.41 34.39 -4.37
CA PHE A 324 5.61 32.97 -4.58
C PHE A 324 5.84 32.22 -3.26
N ILE A 325 6.70 32.74 -2.38
CA ILE A 325 6.95 32.17 -1.04
C ILE A 325 5.68 32.18 -0.19
N ASN A 326 4.89 33.27 -0.23
CA ASN A 326 3.63 33.34 0.50
C ASN A 326 2.58 32.32 0.01
N ILE A 327 2.55 32.04 -1.30
CA ILE A 327 1.68 31.00 -1.86
C ILE A 327 2.14 29.62 -1.37
N GLN A 328 3.44 29.35 -1.35
CA GLN A 328 3.99 28.10 -0.79
C GLN A 328 3.66 27.94 0.70
N ARG A 329 3.67 29.02 1.48
CA ARG A 329 3.27 28.99 2.90
C ARG A 329 1.80 28.65 3.08
N LYS A 330 0.90 29.23 2.26
CA LYS A 330 -0.54 28.93 2.29
C LYS A 330 -0.85 27.49 1.89
N LEU A 331 -0.23 26.99 0.82
CA LEU A 331 -0.39 25.58 0.44
C LEU A 331 0.04 24.69 1.60
N ARG A 332 1.21 24.95 2.21
CA ARG A 332 1.74 24.12 3.30
C ARG A 332 0.83 24.03 4.52
N LEU A 333 0.22 25.15 4.92
CA LEU A 333 -0.75 25.17 6.02
C LEU A 333 -1.99 24.32 5.70
N ASP A 334 -2.45 24.33 4.44
CA ASP A 334 -3.57 23.50 4.00
C ASP A 334 -3.21 22.00 4.00
N TRP A 335 -1.97 21.66 3.60
CA TRP A 335 -1.42 20.30 3.66
C TRP A 335 -1.19 19.79 5.09
N GLN A 336 -0.86 20.68 6.03
CA GLN A 336 -0.59 20.35 7.43
C GLN A 336 -1.80 19.68 8.11
N SER A 337 -3.01 20.19 7.85
CA SER A 337 -4.28 19.61 8.34
C SER A 337 -4.49 18.15 7.89
N LYS A 338 -4.02 17.80 6.69
CA LYS A 338 -4.17 16.45 6.11
C LYS A 338 -3.09 15.48 6.59
N LEU A 339 -1.91 15.99 6.96
CA LEU A 339 -0.80 15.20 7.50
C LEU A 339 -0.92 14.90 9.00
N TYR A 340 -1.60 15.74 9.78
CA TYR A 340 -1.78 15.55 11.23
C TYR A 340 -2.47 14.23 11.62
N ARG A 341 -3.16 13.57 10.69
CA ARG A 341 -3.72 12.23 10.90
C ARG A 341 -2.66 11.14 11.07
N PHE A 342 -1.40 11.41 10.70
CA PHE A 342 -0.35 10.41 10.61
C PHE A 342 0.99 10.81 11.24
N LEU A 343 1.16 12.06 11.70
CA LEU A 343 2.39 12.52 12.33
C LEU A 343 2.09 13.49 13.49
N SER A 344 2.81 13.33 14.60
CA SER A 344 2.67 14.21 15.75
C SER A 344 3.15 15.63 15.43
N GLU A 345 2.52 16.64 16.04
CA GLU A 345 2.83 18.06 15.79
C GLU A 345 4.30 18.43 16.06
N ALA A 346 4.90 17.76 17.06
CA ALA A 346 6.29 17.96 17.44
C ALA A 346 7.29 17.46 16.38
N GLU A 347 7.01 16.34 15.73
CA GLU A 347 7.89 15.75 14.71
C GLU A 347 7.80 16.51 13.38
N PHE A 348 6.61 16.95 12.99
CA PHE A 348 6.43 17.78 11.80
C PHE A 348 7.14 19.14 11.94
N LYS A 349 6.99 19.79 13.11
CA LYS A 349 7.63 21.08 13.37
C LYS A 349 9.15 20.99 13.32
N LYS A 350 9.72 19.95 13.93
CA LYS A 350 11.18 19.71 13.95
C LYS A 350 11.75 19.38 12.56
N MET A 351 11.02 18.62 11.73
CA MET A 351 11.52 18.19 10.42
C MET A 351 11.29 19.21 9.30
N VAL A 352 10.19 19.97 9.34
CA VAL A 352 9.76 20.80 8.19
C VAL A 352 9.46 22.25 8.57
N GLY A 353 8.94 22.50 9.77
CA GLY A 353 8.60 23.84 10.23
C GLY A 353 9.83 24.71 10.46
N ASP A 354 10.65 24.32 11.43
CA ASP A 354 11.77 25.13 11.92
C ASP A 354 12.84 25.42 10.84
N PRO A 355 13.26 24.46 10.00
CA PRO A 355 14.28 24.72 8.97
C PRO A 355 13.80 25.68 7.88
N VAL A 356 12.51 25.62 7.53
CA VAL A 356 11.98 26.40 6.41
C VAL A 356 11.54 27.79 6.85
N GLU A 357 11.04 27.95 8.08
CA GLU A 357 10.79 29.27 8.65
C GLU A 357 12.09 30.09 8.74
N GLN A 358 13.22 29.45 9.09
CA GLN A 358 14.53 30.08 9.08
C GLN A 358 14.98 30.50 7.66
N ALA A 359 14.75 29.65 6.65
CA ALA A 359 15.09 29.96 5.25
C ALA A 359 14.21 31.10 4.67
N GLU A 360 12.90 31.08 4.94
CA GLU A 360 11.98 32.15 4.55
C GLU A 360 12.35 33.48 5.23
N GLY A 361 12.70 33.44 6.51
CA GLY A 361 13.16 34.59 7.27
C GLY A 361 14.45 35.20 6.73
N PHE A 362 15.42 34.37 6.32
CA PHE A 362 16.66 34.83 5.72
C PHE A 362 16.43 35.49 4.35
N PHE A 363 15.63 34.86 3.48
CA PHE A 363 15.31 35.43 2.16
C PHE A 363 14.58 36.77 2.29
N TYR A 364 13.64 36.89 3.24
CA TYR A 364 12.92 38.15 3.46
C TYR A 364 13.87 39.27 3.92
N LYS A 365 14.76 38.98 4.87
CA LYS A 365 15.77 39.93 5.38
C LYS A 365 16.72 40.38 4.27
N VAL A 366 17.29 39.44 3.51
CA VAL A 366 18.23 39.73 2.42
C VAL A 366 17.56 40.50 1.29
N SER A 367 16.34 40.12 0.90
CA SER A 367 15.58 40.84 -0.14
C SER A 367 15.22 42.28 0.28
N CYS A 368 14.92 42.49 1.56
CA CYS A 368 14.62 43.82 2.08
C CYS A 368 15.88 44.69 2.12
N GLN A 369 16.98 44.17 2.67
CA GLN A 369 18.26 44.87 2.72
C GLN A 369 18.80 45.17 1.32
N GLY A 370 18.67 44.24 0.36
CA GLY A 370 19.07 44.43 -1.04
C GLY A 370 18.28 45.54 -1.75
N LEU A 371 16.95 45.60 -1.56
CA LEU A 371 16.13 46.68 -2.12
C LEU A 371 16.46 48.04 -1.50
N ILE A 372 16.72 48.08 -0.19
CA ILE A 372 17.11 49.32 0.51
C ILE A 372 18.47 49.81 0.00
N MET A 373 19.46 48.92 -0.10
CA MET A 373 20.79 49.24 -0.64
C MET A 373 20.71 49.73 -2.09
N LEU A 374 19.96 49.05 -2.95
CA LEU A 374 19.80 49.44 -4.35
C LEU A 374 19.03 50.77 -4.48
N GLY A 375 17.99 50.98 -3.65
CA GLY A 375 17.25 52.24 -3.62
C GLY A 375 18.13 53.40 -3.17
N ALA A 376 18.96 53.21 -2.14
CA ALA A 376 19.93 54.20 -1.68
C ALA A 376 20.98 54.50 -2.75
N ALA A 377 21.50 53.48 -3.44
CA ALA A 377 22.44 53.66 -4.55
C ALA A 377 21.81 54.41 -5.73
N ALA A 378 20.59 54.04 -6.13
CA ALA A 378 19.86 54.71 -7.21
C ALA A 378 19.57 56.18 -6.87
N LEU A 379 19.17 56.47 -5.63
CA LEU A 379 18.96 57.81 -5.13
C LEU A 379 20.27 58.61 -5.08
N GLY A 380 21.35 58.02 -4.61
CA GLY A 380 22.68 58.63 -4.57
C GLY A 380 23.20 58.97 -5.97
N ILE A 381 23.01 58.09 -6.94
CA ILE A 381 23.39 58.30 -8.35
C ILE A 381 22.52 59.39 -8.98
N ALA A 382 21.23 59.42 -8.70
CA ALA A 382 20.34 60.48 -9.19
C ALA A 382 20.74 61.84 -8.60
N ILE A 383 20.95 61.93 -7.28
CA ILE A 383 21.42 63.16 -6.62
C ILE A 383 22.77 63.60 -7.19
N PHE A 384 23.71 62.66 -7.37
CA PHE A 384 25.01 62.96 -7.99
C PHE A 384 24.85 63.51 -9.41
N ALA A 385 23.96 62.93 -10.23
CA ALA A 385 23.70 63.40 -11.59
C ALA A 385 23.12 64.83 -11.64
N PHE A 386 22.40 65.28 -10.60
CA PHE A 386 21.83 66.63 -10.49
C PHE A 386 22.75 67.64 -9.78
N VAL A 387 23.56 67.20 -8.80
CA VAL A 387 24.45 68.08 -8.01
C VAL A 387 25.79 68.31 -8.73
N TYR A 388 26.25 67.35 -9.52
CA TYR A 388 27.50 67.49 -10.28
C TYR A 388 27.30 68.35 -11.52
N SER A 389 27.40 69.67 -11.35
CA SER A 389 27.56 70.63 -12.45
C SER A 389 29.04 70.72 -12.81
N THR A 390 29.41 70.34 -14.04
CA THR A 390 30.75 70.59 -14.58
C THR A 390 31.10 72.08 -14.48
N PRO A 391 32.33 72.47 -14.07
CA PRO A 391 32.77 73.84 -14.16
C PRO A 391 32.62 74.34 -15.60
N THR A 392 31.94 75.46 -15.79
CA THR A 392 31.84 76.17 -17.08
C THR A 392 33.24 76.32 -17.66
N ALA A 393 33.48 75.73 -18.83
CA ALA A 393 34.71 75.94 -19.57
C ALA A 393 34.88 77.44 -19.81
N ALA A 394 35.95 78.01 -19.23
CA ALA A 394 36.31 79.41 -19.44
C ALA A 394 36.47 79.68 -20.93
N THR A 395 35.74 80.67 -21.42
CA THR A 395 35.85 81.21 -22.78
C THR A 395 37.29 81.66 -23.03
N PRO A 396 38.01 81.15 -24.04
CA PRO A 396 39.31 81.69 -24.37
C PRO A 396 39.15 83.11 -24.97
N PRO A 397 40.05 84.05 -24.64
CA PRO A 397 39.98 85.41 -25.15
C PRO A 397 40.33 85.46 -26.64
N VAL A 398 39.66 86.34 -27.37
CA VAL A 398 39.94 86.71 -28.76
C VAL A 398 41.31 87.41 -28.85
N PRO A 399 42.14 87.07 -29.85
CA PRO A 399 43.05 88.05 -30.45
C PRO A 399 42.87 88.15 -31.98
N SER A 400 42.58 89.38 -32.41
CA SER A 400 43.09 90.12 -33.60
C SER A 400 43.43 89.39 -34.91
N ALA A 401 42.72 89.77 -35.97
CA ALA A 401 43.10 89.63 -37.39
C ALA A 401 44.12 90.73 -37.82
N PRO A 402 44.69 90.77 -39.06
CA PRO A 402 45.21 89.74 -40.00
C PRO A 402 46.64 90.15 -40.56
N PRO A 403 47.26 89.54 -41.62
CA PRO A 403 46.84 89.69 -43.03
C PRO A 403 47.00 88.46 -43.97
N THR A 404 46.01 88.28 -44.84
CA THR A 404 46.07 88.09 -46.31
C THR A 404 47.13 87.17 -46.97
N ARG A 405 46.68 86.03 -47.53
CA ARG A 405 46.93 85.64 -48.94
C ARG A 405 46.05 84.47 -49.39
N ALA A 406 45.43 84.62 -50.56
CA ALA A 406 44.65 83.62 -51.28
C ALA A 406 45.52 82.95 -52.40
N PRO A 407 44.95 82.19 -53.37
CA PRO A 407 44.84 80.73 -53.37
C PRO A 407 45.59 80.07 -54.56
N ALA A 408 45.73 78.73 -54.58
CA ALA A 408 46.02 78.01 -55.82
C ALA A 408 45.50 76.56 -55.77
N SER A 409 44.86 76.16 -56.87
CA SER A 409 44.05 74.96 -57.08
C SER A 409 44.85 73.82 -57.79
N PRO A 410 44.25 72.87 -58.54
CA PRO A 410 44.31 71.42 -58.29
C PRO A 410 45.05 70.62 -59.40
N HIS A 411 45.16 69.28 -59.30
CA HIS A 411 45.09 68.35 -60.46
C HIS A 411 45.11 66.86 -60.07
N SER A 412 44.11 66.11 -60.56
CA SER A 412 44.09 64.65 -60.86
C SER A 412 44.60 64.43 -62.33
N PRO A 413 44.63 63.25 -63.01
CA PRO A 413 43.89 61.98 -62.78
C PRO A 413 44.52 60.61 -63.29
N THR A 414 43.71 59.53 -63.21
CA THR A 414 43.61 58.31 -64.09
C THR A 414 44.66 57.18 -63.91
N THR A 415 44.39 55.86 -63.93
CA THR A 415 43.43 55.03 -64.71
C THR A 415 43.28 53.60 -64.11
N GLU A 416 42.08 53.02 -64.20
CA GLU A 416 41.72 51.57 -64.18
C GLU A 416 42.38 50.78 -65.35
N PRO A 417 42.36 49.42 -65.49
CA PRO A 417 41.20 48.51 -65.30
C PRO A 417 41.48 47.09 -64.69
N ALA A 418 40.40 46.39 -64.30
CA ALA A 418 40.33 44.95 -63.99
C ALA A 418 40.15 44.09 -65.31
N PRO A 419 39.86 42.75 -65.35
CA PRO A 419 39.61 41.73 -64.30
C PRO A 419 40.06 40.24 -64.57
N GLN A 420 39.81 39.36 -63.57
CA GLN A 420 39.48 37.89 -63.64
C GLN A 420 40.55 36.80 -63.95
N PRO A 421 40.32 35.47 -63.74
CA PRO A 421 39.31 34.72 -62.93
C PRO A 421 39.84 33.47 -62.13
N LYS A 422 38.92 32.80 -61.40
CA LYS A 422 39.00 31.50 -60.68
C LYS A 422 39.37 30.28 -61.57
N PRO A 423 39.77 29.14 -60.96
CA PRO A 423 38.87 27.97 -60.96
C PRO A 423 38.88 27.08 -59.69
N LEU A 424 37.71 26.46 -59.43
CA LEU A 424 37.50 25.18 -58.71
C LEU A 424 37.53 24.06 -59.78
N PRO A 425 37.86 22.77 -59.50
CA PRO A 425 36.96 21.88 -58.72
C PRO A 425 37.62 20.64 -58.04
N LYS A 426 36.89 19.96 -57.13
CA LYS A 426 36.51 18.54 -57.30
C LYS A 426 35.69 17.97 -56.12
N THR A 427 34.66 17.27 -56.55
CA THR A 427 33.72 16.32 -55.93
C THR A 427 34.41 15.11 -55.31
N GLU A 428 33.86 14.53 -54.22
CA GLU A 428 33.37 13.14 -54.20
C GLU A 428 32.53 12.82 -52.95
N ASN A 429 31.55 11.94 -53.14
CA ASN A 429 30.53 11.46 -52.20
C ASN A 429 31.05 10.31 -51.33
N ILE A 430 30.48 10.13 -50.13
CA ILE A 430 29.64 8.99 -49.68
C ILE A 430 28.98 9.41 -48.36
#